data_AF-A0A4P5SXI1-F1
#
_entry.id   AF-A0A4P5SXI1-F1
#
_cell.length_a   1.000
_cell.length_b   1.000
_cell.length_c   1.000
_cell.angle_alpha   90.00
_cell.angle_beta   90.00
_cell.angle_gamma   90.00
#
_symmetry.space_group_name_H-M   'P 1'
#
loop_
_entity.id
_entity.type
_entity.pdbx_description
1 polymer ?
#
loop_
_entity_poly.entity_id
_entity_poly.type
_entity_poly.pdbx_seq_one_letter_code
_entity_poly.pdbx_strand_id
1 'polypeptide(L)'
;MKANYRDRLTATPKGVSDNGWKERHRDAIQCPRPDYERALVEMLSGWLRYADAVQNRWESGIGEDGVLGSEWAAIGCGLRGLLNGELGRLDGGTVDALLVNALQEEGFDPDNIS
;
A
#
# COMPACT_ATOMS: atom_id res chain seq x y z
N MET A 1 0.27 -9.51 15.77
CA MET A 1 1.11 -8.32 15.50
C MET A 1 1.02 -8.07 14.01
N LYS A 2 0.52 -6.91 13.58
CA LYS A 2 0.41 -6.56 12.15
C LYS A 2 1.82 -6.52 11.54
N ALA A 3 1.97 -6.96 10.30
CA ALA A 3 3.25 -6.84 9.59
C ALA A 3 3.63 -5.36 9.45
N ASN A 4 4.91 -5.01 9.59
CA ASN A 4 5.33 -3.62 9.45
C ASN A 4 5.17 -3.15 7.99
N TYR A 5 5.14 -1.84 7.75
CA TYR A 5 4.93 -1.30 6.41
C TYR A 5 5.90 -1.83 5.34
N ARG A 6 7.16 -2.15 5.69
CA ARG A 6 8.14 -2.67 4.72
C ARG A 6 7.83 -4.10 4.29
N ASP A 7 7.40 -4.92 5.24
CA ASP A 7 6.99 -6.30 4.96
C ASP A 7 5.74 -6.32 4.09
N ARG A 8 4.80 -5.40 4.36
CA ARG A 8 3.59 -5.22 3.54
C ARG A 8 3.96 -4.79 2.12
N LEU A 9 4.79 -3.75 1.99
CA LEU A 9 5.16 -3.17 0.70
C LEU A 9 5.90 -4.19 -0.19
N THR A 10 6.70 -5.09 0.37
CA THR A 10 7.47 -6.09 -0.41
C THR A 10 6.75 -7.42 -0.60
N ALA A 11 5.50 -7.55 -0.14
CA ALA A 11 4.74 -8.79 -0.22
C ALA A 11 4.37 -9.13 -1.69
N THR A 12 4.61 -10.38 -2.08
CA THR A 12 4.25 -10.89 -3.42
C THR A 12 3.53 -12.23 -3.32
N PRO A 13 2.62 -12.58 -4.26
CA PRO A 13 1.91 -13.86 -4.27
C PRO A 13 2.85 -15.08 -4.33
N LYS A 14 2.52 -16.13 -3.58
CA LYS A 14 3.25 -17.41 -3.57
C LYS A 14 2.77 -18.33 -4.71
N GLY A 15 3.65 -19.19 -5.23
CA GLY A 15 3.27 -20.35 -6.06
C GLY A 15 2.96 -20.10 -7.55
N VAL A 16 2.98 -18.86 -8.03
CA VAL A 16 2.77 -18.54 -9.47
C VAL A 16 4.12 -18.41 -10.18
N SER A 17 4.27 -19.02 -11.37
CA SER A 17 5.40 -18.75 -12.28
C SER A 17 5.46 -17.26 -12.57
N ASP A 18 6.57 -16.62 -12.23
CA ASP A 18 6.63 -15.16 -12.19
C ASP A 18 7.29 -14.53 -13.43
N ASN A 19 7.83 -15.28 -14.39
CA ASN A 19 8.53 -14.69 -15.56
C ASN A 19 9.48 -13.52 -15.16
N GLY A 20 10.05 -13.57 -13.95
CA GLY A 20 10.86 -12.51 -13.35
C GLY A 20 10.13 -11.23 -12.91
N TRP A 21 8.79 -11.11 -13.05
CA TRP A 21 8.04 -9.92 -12.66
C TRP A 21 8.14 -9.63 -11.17
N LYS A 22 8.15 -10.66 -10.32
CA LYS A 22 8.28 -10.50 -8.86
C LYS A 22 9.61 -9.87 -8.48
N GLU A 23 10.68 -10.27 -9.16
CA GLU A 23 12.01 -9.70 -8.95
C GLU A 23 12.05 -8.24 -9.43
N ARG A 24 11.48 -7.94 -10.62
CA ARG A 24 11.39 -6.56 -11.12
C ARG A 24 10.57 -5.65 -10.21
N HIS A 25 9.43 -6.14 -9.70
CA HIS A 25 8.58 -5.40 -8.76
C HIS A 25 9.31 -5.18 -7.44
N ARG A 26 9.97 -6.21 -6.88
CA ARG A 26 10.75 -6.08 -5.65
C ARG A 26 11.89 -5.07 -5.82
N ASP A 27 12.62 -5.13 -6.93
CA ASP A 27 13.68 -4.18 -7.25
C ASP A 27 13.13 -2.77 -7.43
N ALA A 28 11.96 -2.60 -8.03
CA ALA A 28 11.28 -1.30 -8.14
C ALA A 28 10.95 -0.71 -6.76
N ILE A 29 10.58 -1.54 -5.78
CA ILE A 29 10.28 -1.10 -4.41
C ILE A 29 11.55 -0.78 -3.62
N GLN A 30 12.60 -1.60 -3.76
CA GLN A 30 13.84 -1.45 -3.00
C GLN A 30 14.75 -0.37 -3.59
N CYS A 31 14.77 -0.26 -4.92
CA CYS A 31 15.63 0.60 -5.72
C CYS A 31 14.80 1.30 -6.82
N PRO A 32 13.82 2.17 -6.44
CA PRO A 32 12.98 2.84 -7.41
C PRO A 32 13.79 3.81 -8.28
N ARG A 33 13.47 3.82 -9.58
CA ARG A 33 13.96 4.83 -10.51
C ARG A 33 13.47 6.22 -10.10
N PRO A 34 14.22 7.29 -10.40
CA PRO A 34 13.91 8.64 -9.91
C PRO A 34 12.68 9.31 -10.56
N ASP A 35 11.85 8.54 -11.26
CA ASP A 35 10.65 8.97 -11.98
C ASP A 35 9.39 8.64 -11.16
N TYR A 36 8.33 8.17 -11.82
CA TYR A 36 7.07 7.76 -11.21
C TYR A 36 7.23 6.63 -10.18
N GLU A 37 8.21 5.73 -10.37
CA GLU A 37 8.42 4.62 -9.44
C GLU A 37 8.75 5.14 -8.04
N ARG A 38 9.69 6.07 -7.92
CA ARG A 38 10.07 6.64 -6.62
C ARG A 38 8.92 7.39 -5.98
N ALA A 39 8.21 8.21 -6.75
CA ALA A 39 7.06 8.95 -6.23
C ALA A 39 5.98 8.00 -5.70
N LEU A 40 5.63 6.95 -6.44
CA LEU A 40 4.65 5.95 -6.01
C LEU A 40 5.10 5.20 -4.75
N VAL A 41 6.36 4.72 -4.73
CA VAL A 41 6.92 4.00 -3.58
C VAL A 41 6.95 4.89 -2.33
N GLU A 42 7.32 6.17 -2.46
CA GLU A 42 7.34 7.12 -1.34
C GLU A 42 5.93 7.41 -0.81
N MET A 43 4.94 7.60 -1.70
CA MET A 43 3.54 7.80 -1.30
C MET A 43 2.97 6.57 -0.59
N LEU A 44 3.17 5.37 -1.15
CA LEU A 44 2.73 4.10 -0.54
C LEU A 44 3.39 3.89 0.83
N SER A 45 4.71 4.12 0.91
CA SER A 45 5.47 3.98 2.15
C SER A 45 4.98 4.95 3.22
N GLY A 46 4.77 6.22 2.86
CA GLY A 46 4.28 7.25 3.78
C GLY A 46 2.88 6.94 4.29
N TRP A 47 1.98 6.51 3.41
CA TRP A 47 0.60 6.15 3.74
C TRP A 47 0.52 4.95 4.71
N LEU A 48 1.27 3.88 4.44
CA LEU A 48 1.35 2.72 5.34
C LEU A 48 2.02 3.09 6.68
N ARG A 49 3.11 3.84 6.63
CA ARG A 49 3.85 4.27 7.82
C ARG A 49 3.01 5.16 8.73
N TYR A 50 2.06 5.92 8.18
CA TYR A 50 1.12 6.72 8.97
C TYR A 50 0.23 5.82 9.84
N ALA A 51 -0.39 4.80 9.25
CA ALA A 51 -1.20 3.83 9.99
C ALA A 51 -0.39 3.09 11.06
N ASP A 52 0.84 2.67 10.73
CA ASP A 52 1.75 2.05 11.71
C ASP A 52 2.06 3.02 12.87
N ALA A 53 2.24 4.33 12.61
CA ALA A 53 2.53 5.31 13.63
C ALA A 53 1.33 5.54 14.58
N VAL A 54 0.10 5.50 14.05
CA VAL A 54 -1.14 5.56 14.83
C VAL A 54 -1.25 4.34 15.75
N GLN A 55 -1.09 3.14 15.19
CA GLN A 55 -1.10 1.89 15.96
C GLN A 55 -0.05 1.86 17.07
N ASN A 56 1.17 2.33 16.80
CA ASN A 56 2.23 2.37 17.80
C ASN A 56 1.97 3.43 18.89
N ARG A 57 1.28 4.52 18.57
CA ARG A 57 1.04 5.62 19.51
C ARG A 57 -0.15 5.36 20.44
N TRP A 58 -1.22 4.78 19.90
CA TRP A 58 -2.49 4.64 20.60
C TRP A 58 -2.92 3.20 20.84
N GLU A 59 -2.12 2.22 20.40
CA GLU A 59 -2.43 0.79 20.47
C GLU A 59 -3.73 0.39 19.75
N SER A 60 -4.28 1.29 18.91
CA SER A 60 -5.50 1.12 18.13
C SER A 60 -5.25 1.32 16.63
N GLY A 61 -6.10 0.72 15.79
CA GLY A 61 -6.03 0.92 14.34
C GLY A 61 -6.36 2.36 13.93
N ILE A 62 -5.95 2.76 12.72
CA ILE A 62 -6.35 4.06 12.14
C ILE A 62 -7.85 4.08 11.83
N GLY A 63 -8.45 2.93 11.55
CA GLY A 63 -9.90 2.83 11.41
C GLY A 63 -10.69 3.06 12.71
N GLU A 64 -10.02 2.93 13.86
CA GLU A 64 -10.65 3.04 15.19
C GLU A 64 -10.48 4.44 15.80
N ASP A 65 -9.74 5.35 15.13
CA ASP A 65 -9.39 6.65 15.70
C ASP A 65 -10.59 7.63 15.80
N GLY A 66 -11.66 7.35 15.06
CA GLY A 66 -12.89 8.14 15.01
C GLY A 66 -12.73 9.55 14.44
N VAL A 67 -11.58 9.89 13.84
CA VAL A 67 -11.26 11.24 13.39
C VAL A 67 -10.56 11.28 12.03
N LEU A 68 -9.48 10.52 11.81
CA LEU A 68 -8.65 10.59 10.59
C LEU A 68 -8.70 9.32 9.75
N GLY A 69 -9.38 8.27 10.23
CA GLY A 69 -9.56 7.02 9.50
C GLY A 69 -10.16 7.20 8.11
N SER A 70 -11.21 8.00 7.98
CA SER A 70 -11.87 8.30 6.69
C SER A 70 -10.94 8.98 5.69
N GLU A 71 -10.13 9.92 6.16
CA GLU A 71 -9.18 10.70 5.36
C GLU A 71 -8.02 9.83 4.91
N TRP A 72 -7.51 8.99 5.82
CA TRP A 72 -6.51 7.99 5.49
C TRP A 72 -7.04 7.00 4.44
N ALA A 73 -8.29 6.54 4.57
CA ALA A 73 -8.93 5.66 3.61
C ALA A 73 -9.12 6.33 2.24
N ALA A 74 -9.55 7.60 2.22
CA ALA A 74 -9.68 8.39 0.99
C ALA A 74 -8.34 8.56 0.24
N ILE A 75 -7.23 8.73 0.97
CA ILE A 75 -5.88 8.72 0.38
C ILE A 75 -5.60 7.35 -0.26
N GLY A 76 -5.91 6.25 0.44
CA GLY A 76 -5.75 4.89 -0.09
C GLY A 76 -6.49 4.68 -1.41
N CYS A 77 -7.74 5.12 -1.51
CA CYS A 77 -8.50 5.06 -2.76
C CYS A 77 -7.96 5.98 -3.85
N GLY A 78 -7.47 7.17 -3.48
CA GLY A 78 -6.74 8.04 -4.42
C GLY A 78 -5.51 7.36 -5.00
N LEU A 79 -4.73 6.66 -4.16
CA LEU A 79 -3.57 5.88 -4.58
C LEU A 79 -3.97 4.70 -5.49
N ARG A 80 -5.09 4.01 -5.22
CA ARG A 80 -5.65 3.00 -6.13
C ARG A 80 -5.98 3.60 -7.49
N GLY A 81 -6.52 4.83 -7.52
CA GLY A 81 -6.80 5.56 -8.76
C GLY A 81 -5.55 5.80 -9.61
N LEU A 82 -4.40 6.09 -8.98
CA LEU A 82 -3.12 6.28 -9.68
C LEU A 82 -2.60 5.00 -10.36
N LEU A 83 -3.10 3.82 -9.97
CA LEU A 83 -2.69 2.54 -10.58
C LEU A 83 -3.12 2.41 -12.05
N ASN A 84 -4.01 3.30 -12.53
CA ASN A 84 -4.36 3.42 -13.94
C ASN A 84 -3.32 4.22 -14.77
N GLY A 85 -2.30 4.78 -14.13
CA GLY A 85 -1.25 5.58 -14.74
C GLY A 85 0.02 4.79 -15.09
N GLU A 86 1.15 5.50 -15.17
CA GLU A 86 2.48 4.91 -15.38
C GLU A 86 3.03 4.36 -14.06
N LEU A 87 3.40 3.07 -14.05
CA LEU A 87 3.86 2.33 -12.87
C LEU A 87 5.33 1.89 -12.98
N GLY A 88 5.94 2.06 -14.15
CA GLY A 88 7.25 1.54 -14.47
C GLY A 88 7.29 0.03 -14.28
N ARG A 89 8.13 -0.43 -13.35
CA ARG A 89 8.33 -1.85 -13.03
C ARG A 89 7.41 -2.36 -11.91
N LEU A 90 6.62 -1.49 -11.28
CA LEU A 90 5.67 -1.91 -10.25
C LEU A 90 4.54 -2.70 -10.90
N ASP A 91 4.38 -3.97 -10.49
CA ASP A 91 3.16 -4.73 -10.77
C ASP A 91 1.92 -4.10 -10.10
N GLY A 92 1.02 -3.56 -10.92
CA GLY A 92 -0.20 -2.89 -10.46
C GLY A 92 -1.15 -3.81 -9.70
N GLY A 93 -1.23 -5.10 -10.06
CA GLY A 93 -2.07 -6.07 -9.35
C GLY A 93 -1.60 -6.31 -7.92
N THR A 94 -0.29 -6.41 -7.71
CA THR A 94 0.31 -6.52 -6.36
C THR A 94 0.09 -5.24 -5.55
N VAL A 95 0.22 -4.06 -6.15
CA VAL A 95 -0.02 -2.78 -5.43
C VAL A 95 -1.51 -2.59 -5.11
N ASP A 96 -2.42 -2.97 -6.01
CA ASP A 96 -3.87 -2.93 -5.72
C ASP A 96 -4.22 -3.86 -4.56
N ALA A 97 -3.72 -5.10 -4.58
CA ALA A 97 -3.92 -6.04 -3.48
C ALA A 97 -3.36 -5.52 -2.14
N LEU A 98 -2.21 -4.85 -2.15
CA LEU A 98 -1.64 -4.18 -0.97
C LEU A 98 -2.62 -3.13 -0.41
N LEU A 99 -3.13 -2.23 -1.26
CA LEU A 99 -4.03 -1.15 -0.86
C LEU A 99 -5.38 -1.69 -0.35
N VAL A 100 -5.96 -2.65 -1.07
CA VAL A 100 -7.21 -3.32 -0.70
C VAL A 100 -7.09 -4.00 0.65
N ASN A 101 -6.06 -4.84 0.82
CA ASN A 101 -5.85 -5.55 2.10
C ASN A 101 -5.63 -4.55 3.24
N ALA A 102 -4.87 -3.47 2.98
CA ALA A 102 -4.61 -2.46 3.98
C ALA A 102 -5.87 -1.71 4.44
N LEU A 103 -6.77 -1.37 3.52
CA LEU A 103 -8.05 -0.74 3.84
C LEU A 103 -8.94 -1.69 4.64
N GLN A 104 -9.04 -2.95 4.21
CA GLN A 104 -9.86 -3.97 4.87
C GLN A 104 -9.35 -4.31 6.28
N GLU A 105 -8.04 -4.34 6.50
CA GLU A 105 -7.41 -4.54 7.82
C GLU A 105 -7.77 -3.45 8.83
N GLU A 106 -8.18 -2.28 8.35
CA GLU A 106 -8.62 -1.13 9.15
C GLU A 106 -10.15 -0.95 9.11
N GLY A 107 -10.88 -1.91 8.54
CA GLY A 107 -12.36 -1.91 8.54
C GLY A 107 -13.01 -1.07 7.43
N PHE A 108 -12.26 -0.63 6.42
CA PHE A 108 -12.80 0.12 5.29
C PHE A 108 -13.12 -0.79 4.10
N ASP A 109 -14.26 -0.52 3.43
CA ASP A 109 -14.59 -1.13 2.14
C ASP A 109 -13.94 -0.33 1.01
N PRO A 110 -12.95 -0.88 0.29
CA PRO A 110 -12.23 -0.17 -0.75
C PRO A 110 -13.09 0.10 -2.01
N ASP A 111 -14.28 -0.51 -2.12
CA ASP A 111 -15.21 -0.30 -3.23
C ASP A 111 -16.40 0.60 -2.83
N ASN A 112 -16.59 0.88 -1.52
CA ASN A 112 -17.62 1.76 -0.99
C ASN A 112 -17.06 2.63 0.16
N ILE A 113 -16.36 3.70 -0.17
CA ILE A 113 -16.03 4.73 0.82
C ILE A 113 -17.20 5.70 0.92
N SER A 114 -18.02 5.53 1.96
CA SER A 114 -19.06 6.49 2.39
C SER A 114 -18.55 7.41 3.50
#